data_AF-A0AAP7GT40-F1
#
_entry.id   AF-A0AAP7GT40-F1
#
_cell.length_a   1.000
_cell.length_b   1.000
_cell.length_c   1.000
_cell.angle_alpha   90.00
_cell.angle_beta   90.00
_cell.angle_gamma   90.00
#
_symmetry.space_group_name_H-M   'P 1'
#
loop_
_entity.id
_entity.type
_entity.pdbx_description
1 polymer ?
#
loop_
_entity_poly.entity_id
_entity_poly.type
_entity_poly.pdbx_seq_one_letter_code
_entity_poly.pdbx_strand_id
1 'polypeptide(L)'
;MEGQKMWQVKEVRAASIRQAKRYAERWCAARLYPDLPLREAVARLTDSTRFQLPPPLPGLPATREQQQQARRLAESGALDLTRIKEALEPRRPPKETKPRAKDPMKAWVRAGREQLSRSRI
;
A
#
# COMPACT_ATOMS: atom_id res chain seq x y z
N MET A 1 -24.81 -33.25 12.54
CA MET A 1 -23.84 -32.19 12.86
C MET A 1 -24.62 -30.88 12.89
N GLU A 2 -24.88 -30.34 14.08
CA GLU A 2 -25.46 -29.01 14.21
C GLU A 2 -24.58 -28.00 13.48
N GLY A 3 -25.15 -27.24 12.55
CA GLY A 3 -24.42 -26.31 11.69
C GLY A 3 -23.69 -25.26 12.52
N GLN A 4 -22.37 -25.19 12.38
CA GLN A 4 -21.56 -24.20 13.09
C GLN A 4 -21.99 -22.78 12.68
N LYS A 5 -22.46 -21.98 13.65
CA LYS A 5 -23.04 -20.63 13.42
C LYS A 5 -22.03 -19.65 12.84
N MET A 6 -22.45 -18.73 11.96
CA MET A 6 -21.58 -17.89 11.11
C MET A 6 -20.53 -17.03 11.84
N TRP A 7 -20.69 -16.78 13.14
CA TRP A 7 -19.81 -15.95 13.98
C TRP A 7 -18.80 -16.74 14.82
N GLN A 8 -18.84 -18.08 14.81
CA GLN A 8 -17.79 -18.85 15.49
C GLN A 8 -16.46 -18.70 14.77
N VAL A 9 -15.37 -18.50 15.54
CA VAL A 9 -13.98 -18.51 15.07
C VAL A 9 -13.43 -19.93 15.19
N LYS A 10 -12.66 -20.39 14.19
CA LYS A 10 -11.99 -21.69 14.20
C LYS A 10 -10.49 -21.53 14.02
N GLU A 11 -9.74 -21.87 15.05
CA GLU A 11 -8.27 -21.89 15.00
C GLU A 11 -7.78 -23.29 14.64
N VAL A 12 -6.90 -23.38 13.65
CA VAL A 12 -6.31 -24.64 13.19
C VAL A 12 -4.83 -24.40 12.92
N ARG A 13 -3.95 -25.25 13.47
CA ARG A 13 -2.53 -25.25 13.10
C ARG A 13 -2.38 -25.78 11.67
N ALA A 14 -1.62 -25.06 10.85
CA ALA A 14 -1.31 -25.45 9.49
C ALA A 14 0.21 -25.44 9.28
N ALA A 15 0.73 -26.41 8.53
CA ALA A 15 2.15 -26.51 8.22
C ALA A 15 2.60 -25.53 7.12
N SER A 16 1.65 -24.96 6.38
CA SER A 16 1.93 -23.97 5.32
C SER A 16 0.75 -23.03 5.07
N ILE A 17 1.02 -21.88 4.45
CA ILE A 17 0.00 -20.90 4.05
C ILE A 17 -1.02 -21.54 3.09
N ARG A 18 -0.56 -22.35 2.14
CA ARG A 18 -1.46 -23.05 1.19
C ARG A 18 -2.40 -24.02 1.90
N GLN A 19 -1.93 -24.72 2.93
CA GLN A 19 -2.76 -25.60 3.74
C GLN A 19 -3.76 -24.79 4.58
N ALA A 20 -3.30 -23.71 5.22
CA ALA A 20 -4.16 -22.80 5.98
C ALA A 20 -5.31 -22.26 5.11
N LYS A 21 -4.99 -21.82 3.88
CA LYS A 21 -5.98 -21.37 2.90
C LYS A 21 -7.03 -22.43 2.61
N ARG A 22 -6.60 -23.67 2.32
CA ARG A 22 -7.54 -24.78 2.06
C ARG A 22 -8.45 -25.08 3.25
N TYR A 23 -7.93 -24.98 4.48
CA TYR A 23 -8.76 -25.14 5.67
C TYR A 23 -9.79 -24.03 5.82
N ALA A 24 -9.38 -22.78 5.59
CA ALA A 24 -10.30 -21.64 5.59
C ALA A 24 -11.39 -21.80 4.52
N GLU A 25 -11.01 -22.11 3.28
CA GLU A 25 -11.96 -22.33 2.17
C GLU A 25 -12.98 -23.43 2.50
N ARG A 26 -12.53 -24.59 3.00
CA ARG A 26 -13.42 -25.70 3.37
C ARG A 26 -14.35 -25.33 4.53
N TRP A 27 -13.83 -24.60 5.52
CA TRP A 27 -14.62 -24.19 6.67
C TRP A 27 -15.69 -23.15 6.29
N CYS A 28 -15.34 -22.18 5.44
CA CYS A 28 -16.29 -21.23 4.89
C CYS A 28 -17.34 -21.92 4.00
N ALA A 29 -16.91 -22.81 3.11
CA ALA A 29 -17.79 -23.54 2.20
C ALA A 29 -18.86 -24.36 2.93
N ALA A 30 -18.46 -25.09 3.98
CA ALA A 30 -19.38 -25.90 4.79
C ALA A 30 -20.48 -25.07 5.49
N ARG A 31 -20.24 -23.78 5.71
CA ARG A 31 -21.19 -22.86 6.39
C ARG A 31 -22.03 -22.06 5.41
N LEU A 32 -21.44 -21.62 4.30
CA LEU A 32 -22.14 -20.83 3.28
C LEU A 32 -23.04 -21.68 2.39
N TYR A 33 -22.70 -22.96 2.20
CA TYR A 33 -23.46 -23.88 1.34
C TYR A 33 -23.70 -25.21 2.08
N PRO A 34 -24.54 -25.22 3.13
CA PRO A 34 -24.78 -26.41 3.95
C PRO A 34 -25.46 -27.55 3.17
N ASP A 35 -26.26 -27.20 2.16
CA ASP A 35 -27.03 -28.17 1.35
C ASP A 35 -26.22 -28.77 0.19
N LEU A 36 -25.01 -28.24 -0.08
CA LEU A 36 -24.14 -28.73 -1.14
C LEU A 36 -23.06 -29.67 -0.60
N PRO A 37 -22.65 -30.68 -1.36
CA PRO A 37 -21.51 -31.49 -0.99
C PRO A 37 -20.25 -30.61 -0.92
N LEU A 38 -19.40 -30.82 0.10
CA LEU A 38 -18.29 -29.91 0.41
C LEU A 38 -17.36 -29.62 -0.78
N ARG A 39 -17.14 -30.60 -1.66
CA ARG A 39 -16.34 -30.41 -2.88
C ARG A 39 -16.96 -29.35 -3.80
N GLU A 40 -18.27 -29.42 -4.00
CA GLU A 40 -19.02 -28.48 -4.84
C GLU A 40 -19.17 -27.12 -4.16
N ALA A 41 -19.42 -27.11 -2.86
CA ALA A 41 -19.44 -25.88 -2.06
C ALA A 41 -18.11 -25.11 -2.16
N VAL A 42 -16.97 -25.81 -2.05
CA VAL A 42 -15.64 -25.20 -2.24
C VAL A 42 -15.48 -24.71 -3.67
N ALA A 43 -15.83 -25.52 -4.67
CA ALA A 43 -15.73 -25.12 -6.07
C ALA A 43 -16.52 -23.83 -6.34
N ARG A 44 -17.77 -23.77 -5.87
CA ARG A 44 -18.66 -22.60 -5.99
C ARG A 44 -18.15 -21.38 -5.23
N LEU A 45 -17.50 -21.58 -4.09
CA LEU A 45 -16.89 -20.50 -3.30
C LEU A 45 -15.64 -19.92 -3.97
N THR A 46 -14.82 -20.79 -4.56
CA THR A 46 -13.56 -20.39 -5.21
C THR A 46 -13.73 -20.02 -6.69
N ASP A 47 -14.94 -20.14 -7.22
CA ASP A 47 -15.24 -19.83 -8.62
C ASP A 47 -15.13 -18.32 -8.86
N SER A 48 -13.95 -17.91 -9.37
CA SER A 48 -13.65 -16.53 -9.75
C SER A 48 -14.36 -16.09 -11.03
N THR A 49 -15.02 -16.99 -11.75
CA THR A 49 -15.74 -16.69 -13.00
C THR A 49 -16.84 -15.65 -12.77
N ARG A 50 -17.45 -15.60 -11.58
CA ARG A 50 -18.47 -14.60 -11.23
C ARG A 50 -17.97 -13.15 -11.23
N PHE A 51 -16.67 -12.95 -11.04
CA PHE A 51 -16.05 -11.62 -11.02
C PHE A 51 -15.33 -11.29 -12.33
N GLN A 52 -15.27 -12.23 -13.28
CA GLN A 52 -14.76 -11.92 -14.61
C GLN A 52 -15.81 -11.08 -15.33
N LEU A 53 -15.48 -9.80 -15.51
CA LEU A 53 -16.24 -8.95 -16.41
C LEU A 53 -16.16 -9.57 -17.82
N PRO A 54 -17.27 -9.66 -18.56
CA PRO A 54 -17.21 -10.10 -19.95
C PRO A 54 -16.13 -9.30 -20.69
N PRO A 55 -15.35 -9.94 -21.57
CA PRO A 55 -14.35 -9.23 -22.35
C PRO A 55 -15.04 -8.07 -23.09
N PRO A 56 -14.43 -6.87 -23.13
CA PRO A 56 -15.03 -5.73 -23.80
C PRO A 56 -15.35 -6.12 -25.25
N LEU A 57 -16.59 -5.86 -25.67
CA LEU A 57 -17.05 -6.19 -27.02
C LEU A 57 -16.06 -5.61 -28.05
N PRO A 58 -15.65 -6.38 -29.08
CA PRO A 58 -14.74 -5.89 -30.10
C PRO A 58 -15.30 -4.61 -30.73
N GLY A 59 -14.44 -3.60 -30.78
CA GLY A 59 -14.80 -2.19 -30.69
C GLY A 59 -15.67 -1.66 -31.82
N LEU A 60 -16.88 -1.21 -31.46
CA LEU A 60 -17.51 -0.11 -32.15
C LEU A 60 -16.73 1.18 -31.86
N PRO A 61 -16.59 2.11 -32.83
CA PRO A 61 -16.01 3.41 -32.56
C PRO A 61 -16.77 4.06 -31.39
N ALA A 62 -16.03 4.58 -30.41
CA ALA A 62 -16.61 5.18 -29.22
C ALA A 62 -17.67 6.20 -29.62
N THR A 63 -18.86 6.08 -29.04
CA THR A 63 -19.97 6.98 -29.35
C THR A 63 -19.59 8.41 -29.01
N ARG A 64 -20.21 9.39 -29.68
CA ARG A 64 -19.92 10.82 -29.43
C ARG A 64 -20.05 11.18 -27.94
N GLU A 65 -21.01 10.58 -27.25
CA GLU A 65 -21.21 10.74 -25.80
C GLU A 65 -20.06 10.16 -24.98
N GLN A 66 -19.57 8.96 -25.32
CA GLN A 66 -18.40 8.36 -24.67
C GLN A 66 -17.15 9.21 -24.88
N GLN A 67 -16.97 9.76 -26.08
CA GLN A 67 -15.87 10.69 -26.35
C GLN A 67 -16.00 11.97 -25.52
N GLN A 68 -17.21 12.50 -25.36
CA GLN A 68 -17.43 13.69 -24.55
C GLN A 68 -17.26 13.41 -23.06
N GLN A 69 -17.67 12.24 -22.58
CA GLN A 69 -17.40 11.79 -21.21
C GLN A 69 -15.90 11.62 -20.96
N ALA A 70 -15.17 10.97 -21.88
CA ALA A 70 -13.73 10.81 -21.80
C ALA A 70 -13.01 12.17 -21.77
N ARG A 71 -13.47 13.15 -22.55
CA ARG A 71 -12.97 14.54 -22.51
C ARG A 71 -13.22 15.19 -21.15
N ARG A 72 -14.44 15.11 -20.61
CA ARG A 72 -14.77 15.65 -19.28
C ARG A 72 -13.94 15.01 -18.17
N LEU A 73 -13.71 13.69 -18.25
CA LEU A 73 -12.85 12.96 -17.31
C LEU A 73 -11.39 13.41 -17.41
N ALA A 74 -10.86 13.60 -18.62
CA ALA A 74 -9.50 14.09 -18.83
C ALA A 74 -9.33 15.54 -18.36
N GLU A 75 -10.31 16.40 -18.61
CA GLU A 75 -10.35 17.80 -18.16
C GLU A 75 -10.40 17.89 -16.64
N SER A 76 -11.25 17.09 -15.98
CA SER A 76 -11.34 17.03 -14.51
C SER A 76 -10.06 16.48 -13.87
N GLY A 77 -9.46 15.44 -14.47
CA GLY A 77 -8.29 14.77 -13.89
C GLY A 77 -6.97 15.51 -14.09
N ALA A 78 -6.90 16.50 -14.98
CA ALA A 78 -5.64 17.17 -15.32
C ALA A 78 -5.00 17.90 -14.12
N LEU A 79 -5.78 18.66 -13.36
CA LEU A 79 -5.29 19.42 -12.19
C LEU A 79 -4.94 18.51 -11.00
N ASP A 80 -5.66 17.41 -10.83
CA ASP A 80 -5.38 16.44 -9.77
C ASP A 80 -4.08 15.70 -10.05
N LEU A 81 -3.84 15.32 -11.31
CA LEU A 81 -2.62 14.65 -11.72
C LEU A 81 -1.38 15.54 -11.59
N THR A 82 -1.49 16.84 -11.85
CA THR A 82 -0.37 17.77 -11.62
C THR A 82 -0.05 17.89 -10.14
N ARG A 83 -1.08 18.04 -9.28
CA ARG A 83 -0.90 18.11 -7.83
C ARG A 83 -0.31 16.84 -7.23
N ILE A 84 -0.75 15.68 -7.70
CA ILE A 84 -0.22 14.37 -7.28
C ILE A 84 1.24 14.24 -7.73
N LYS A 85 1.58 14.63 -8.96
CA LYS A 85 2.97 14.61 -9.44
C LYS A 85 3.87 15.52 -8.60
N GLU A 86 3.44 16.75 -8.30
CA GLU A 86 4.17 17.67 -7.43
C GLU A 86 4.36 17.11 -6.02
N ALA A 87 3.34 16.48 -5.45
CA ALA A 87 3.42 15.86 -4.12
C ALA A 87 4.32 14.61 -4.08
N LEU A 88 4.43 13.91 -5.22
CA LEU A 88 5.28 12.74 -5.40
C LEU A 88 6.70 13.11 -5.89
N GLU A 89 6.97 14.37 -6.23
CA GLU A 89 8.34 14.78 -6.55
C GLU A 89 9.25 14.53 -5.34
N PRO A 90 10.40 13.86 -5.53
CA PRO A 90 11.32 13.59 -4.44
C PRO A 90 11.71 14.89 -3.75
N ARG A 91 11.37 15.00 -2.46
CA ARG A 91 11.72 16.14 -1.62
C ARG A 91 13.22 16.40 -1.75
N ARG A 92 13.58 17.54 -2.38
CA ARG A 92 14.99 17.94 -2.53
C ARG A 92 15.66 17.88 -1.17
N PRO A 93 16.84 17.23 -1.04
CA PRO A 93 17.54 17.21 0.22
C PRO A 93 17.83 18.66 0.65
N PRO A 94 17.70 18.98 1.95
CA PRO A 94 18.02 20.31 2.45
C PRO A 94 19.43 20.66 2.00
N LYS A 95 19.59 21.84 1.36
CA LYS A 95 20.88 22.39 0.95
C LYS A 95 21.88 22.16 2.08
N GLU A 96 22.95 21.42 1.81
CA GLU A 96 24.04 21.23 2.76
C GLU A 96 24.52 22.63 3.19
N THR A 97 24.14 23.01 4.41
CA THR A 97 24.68 24.20 5.05
C THR A 97 26.09 23.81 5.42
N LYS A 98 27.06 24.23 4.59
CA LYS A 98 28.48 24.02 4.85
C LYS A 98 28.75 24.34 6.33
N PRO A 99 29.45 23.48 7.07
CA PRO A 99 29.76 23.76 8.46
C PRO A 99 30.46 25.10 8.53
N ARG A 100 29.95 25.99 9.39
CA ARG A 100 30.47 27.34 9.59
C ARG A 100 31.99 27.25 9.77
N ALA A 101 32.74 27.92 8.90
CA ALA A 101 34.19 27.95 8.97
C ALA A 101 34.60 28.39 10.39
N LYS A 102 35.25 27.49 11.12
CA LYS A 102 35.82 27.81 12.43
C LYS A 102 37.01 28.71 12.18
N ASP A 103 36.90 29.96 12.61
CA ASP A 103 37.96 30.94 12.52
C ASP A 103 39.19 30.43 13.30
N PRO A 104 40.33 30.16 12.63
CA PRO A 104 41.53 29.67 13.31
C PRO A 104 41.96 30.67 14.39
N MET A 105 41.81 31.97 14.18
CA MET A 105 42.17 33.02 15.14
C MET A 105 41.45 32.83 16.49
N LYS A 106 40.19 32.38 16.48
CA LYS A 106 39.45 32.10 17.72
C LYS A 106 39.96 30.85 18.44
N ALA A 107 40.51 29.87 17.73
CA ALA A 107 41.16 28.72 18.35
C ALA A 107 42.46 29.15 19.06
N TRP A 108 43.27 30.00 18.41
CA TRP A 108 44.49 30.57 19.00
C TRP A 108 44.19 31.41 20.25
N VAL A 109 43.17 32.26 20.22
CA VAL A 109 42.78 33.07 21.38
C VAL A 109 42.28 32.21 22.56
N ARG A 110 41.56 31.11 22.28
CA ARG A 110 41.14 30.16 23.33
C ARG A 110 42.33 29.43 23.94
N ALA A 111 43.25 28.94 23.10
CA ALA A 111 44.46 28.27 23.57
C ALA A 111 45.34 29.20 24.44
N GLY A 112 45.51 30.47 24.02
CA GLY A 112 46.25 31.46 24.80
C GLY A 112 45.61 31.78 26.16
N ARG A 113 44.27 31.83 26.23
CA ARG A 113 43.55 32.00 27.52
C ARG A 113 43.72 30.79 28.43
N GLU A 114 43.71 29.58 27.89
CA GLU A 114 43.86 28.34 28.65
C GLU A 114 45.29 28.16 29.20
N GLN A 115 46.31 28.60 28.45
CA GLN A 115 47.68 28.70 28.96
C GLN A 115 47.76 29.68 30.12
N LEU A 116 47.21 30.90 29.98
CA LEU A 116 47.22 31.91 31.04
C LEU A 116 46.46 31.49 32.31
N SER A 117 45.40 30.68 32.18
CA SER A 117 44.70 30.14 33.36
C SER A 117 45.49 29.02 34.05
N ARG A 118 46.30 28.26 33.31
CA ARG A 118 47.18 27.22 33.86
C ARG A 118 48.45 27.78 34.51
N SER A 119 48.91 28.95 34.09
CA SER A 119 50.05 29.67 34.70
C SER A 119 49.71 30.35 36.04
N ARG A 120 48.46 30.25 36.51
CA ARG A 120 47.95 30.94 37.71
C ARG A 120 47.56 29.95 38.82
N ILE A 121 48.30 28.84 38.91
CA ILE A 121 48.30 27.86 40.01
C ILE A 121 49.73 27.72 40.49
#